data_AF-X0T573-F1
#
_entry.id   AF-X0T573-F1
#
_cell.length_a   1.000
_cell.length_b   1.000
_cell.length_c   1.000
_cell.angle_alpha   90.00
_cell.angle_beta   90.00
_cell.angle_gamma   90.00
#
_symmetry.space_group_name_H-M   'P 1'
#
loop_
_entity.id
_entity.type
_entity.pdbx_description
1 polymer ?
#
loop_
_entity_poly.entity_id
_entity_poly.type
_entity_poly.pdbx_seq_one_letter_code
_entity_poly.pdbx_strand_id
1 'polypeptide(L)' 'MSGKKEGENAVKEEYKKLIEEAEKARKKAYTPYSKFKVGAAVLSADGKIFTGCNIEN' A
#
# COMPACT_ATOMS: atom_id res chain seq x y z
N MET A 1 -29.18 7.83 22.26
CA MET A 1 -28.68 8.47 21.03
C MET A 1 -27.17 8.34 21.03
N SER A 2 -26.66 7.20 20.54
CA SER A 2 -26.14 6.99 19.17
C SER A 2 -24.88 7.84 18.93
N GLY A 3 -23.66 7.31 18.94
CA GLY A 3 -23.22 6.13 18.17
C GLY A 3 -22.60 6.62 16.87
N LYS A 4 -21.30 6.96 16.88
CA LYS A 4 -20.44 7.30 15.72
C LYS A 4 -19.02 7.66 16.23
N LYS A 5 -18.15 6.67 16.50
CA LYS A 5 -16.69 6.89 16.72
C LYS A 5 -15.78 5.76 16.22
N GLU A 6 -16.32 4.64 15.73
CA GLU A 6 -15.51 3.45 15.40
C GLU A 6 -14.92 3.46 13.98
N GLY A 7 -15.55 4.15 13.02
CA GLY A 7 -15.14 4.10 11.60
C GLY A 7 -13.88 4.91 11.24
N GLU A 8 -13.53 5.94 12.01
CA GLU A 8 -12.41 6.85 11.69
C GLU A 8 -11.03 6.23 11.99
N ASN A 9 -10.97 5.32 12.98
CA ASN A 9 -9.73 4.65 13.36
C ASN A 9 -9.39 3.46 12.44
N ALA A 10 -10.40 2.73 11.96
CA ALA A 10 -10.19 1.59 11.07
C ALA A 10 -9.57 2.00 9.73
N VAL A 11 -10.06 3.08 9.14
CA VAL A 11 -9.53 3.65 7.88
C VAL A 11 -8.05 4.02 8.03
N LYS A 12 -7.64 4.55 9.18
CA LYS A 12 -6.23 4.85 9.47
C LYS A 12 -5.35 3.59 9.56
N GLU A 13 -5.83 2.53 10.19
CA GLU A 13 -5.08 1.27 10.29
C GLU A 13 -4.95 0.56 8.94
N GLU A 14 -5.98 0.62 8.09
CA GLU A 14 -5.90 0.11 6.71
C GLU A 14 -4.87 0.88 5.87
N TYR A 15 -4.86 2.21 5.98
CA TYR A 15 -3.82 3.02 5.32
C TYR A 15 -2.42 2.69 5.81
N LYS A 16 -2.24 2.49 7.12
CA LYS A 16 -0.94 2.09 7.68
C LYS A 16 -0.48 0.76 7.09
N LYS A 17 -1.37 -0.24 7.04
CA LYS A 17 -1.07 -1.55 6.43
C LYS A 17 -0.73 -1.42 4.94
N LEU A 18 -1.46 -0.59 4.19
CA LEU A 18 -1.19 -0.35 2.77
C LEU A 18 0.17 0.33 2.55
N ILE A 19 0.53 1.31 3.39
CA ILE A 19 1.83 1.99 3.34
C ILE A 19 2.94 0.96 3.59
N GLU A 20 2.83 0.13 4.62
CA GLU A 20 3.81 -0.92 4.93
C GLU A 20 3.99 -1.91 3.77
N GLU A 21 2.88 -2.35 3.14
CA GLU A 21 2.94 -3.26 1.99
C GLU A 21 3.55 -2.59 0.74
N ALA A 22 3.25 -1.32 0.49
CA ALA A 22 3.86 -0.55 -0.60
C ALA A 22 5.37 -0.37 -0.38
N GLU A 23 5.81 -0.12 0.86
CA GLU A 23 7.23 -0.05 1.22
C GLU A 23 7.97 -1.38 1.02
N LYS A 24 7.33 -2.50 1.37
CA LYS A 24 7.86 -3.85 1.09
C LYS A 24 7.99 -4.09 -0.42
N ALA A 25 6.98 -3.71 -1.19
CA ALA A 25 6.98 -3.83 -2.65
C ALA A 25 8.10 -3.00 -3.29
N ARG A 26 8.30 -1.76 -2.84
CA ARG A 26 9.37 -0.85 -3.30
C ARG A 26 10.75 -1.49 -3.26
N LYS A 27 11.02 -2.35 -2.27
CA LYS A 27 12.32 -3.04 -2.12
C LYS A 27 12.62 -4.00 -3.29
N LYS A 28 11.59 -4.47 -4.00
CA LYS A 28 11.68 -5.41 -5.13
C LYS A 28 11.81 -4.73 -6.50
N ALA A 29 11.76 -3.39 -6.56
CA ALA A 29 11.84 -2.63 -7.80
C ALA A 29 13.13 -2.92 -8.58
N TYR A 30 13.01 -3.11 -9.89
CA TYR A 30 14.13 -3.26 -10.82
C TYR A 30 14.35 -1.93 -11.55
N THR A 31 15.36 -1.18 -11.12
CA THR A 31 15.59 0.20 -11.58
C THR A 31 17.06 0.47 -11.96
N PRO A 32 17.62 -0.25 -12.94
CA PRO A 32 19.02 -0.10 -13.34
C PRO A 32 19.34 1.28 -13.94
N TYR A 33 18.37 2.02 -14.46
CA TYR A 33 18.60 3.31 -15.12
C TYR A 33 18.37 4.48 -14.17
N SER A 34 17.15 4.65 -13.64
CA SER A 34 16.83 5.83 -12.82
C SER A 34 17.35 5.76 -11.39
N LYS A 35 17.60 4.55 -10.87
CA LYS A 35 17.84 4.28 -9.44
C LYS A 35 16.69 4.72 -8.52
N PHE A 36 15.53 5.07 -9.07
CA PHE A 36 14.39 5.57 -8.31
C PHE A 36 13.35 4.47 -8.09
N LYS A 37 13.30 3.93 -6.87
CA LYS A 37 12.42 2.80 -6.52
C LYS A 37 11.02 3.27 -6.12
N VAL A 38 10.00 2.71 -6.76
CA VAL A 38 8.59 2.94 -6.48
C VAL A 38 7.91 1.63 -6.08
N GLY A 39 7.06 1.69 -5.07
CA GLY A 39 6.21 0.58 -4.65
C GLY A 39 4.77 1.06 -4.46
N ALA A 40 3.82 0.17 -4.70
CA ALA A 40 2.40 0.43 -4.56
C ALA A 40 1.70 -0.76 -3.90
N ALA A 41 0.63 -0.47 -3.17
CA ALA A 41 -0.28 -1.47 -2.63
C ALA A 41 -1.73 -1.02 -2.88
N VAL A 42 -2.60 -1.96 -3.19
CA VAL A 42 -4.03 -1.73 -3.45
C VAL A 42 -4.86 -2.72 -2.63
N LEU A 43 -5.81 -2.21 -1.86
CA LEU A 43 -6.83 -3.02 -1.18
C LEU A 43 -8.02 -3.21 -2.13
N SER A 44 -8.35 -4.46 -2.46
CA SER A 44 -9.55 -4.78 -3.23
C SER A 44 -10.80 -4.86 -2.34
N ALA A 45 -11.97 -4.84 -2.98
CA ALA A 45 -13.26 -4.88 -2.28
C ALA A 45 -13.50 -6.15 -1.45
N ASP A 46 -12.81 -7.25 -1.75
CA ASP A 46 -12.82 -8.51 -0.99
C ASP A 46 -11.79 -8.57 0.15
N GLY A 47 -11.11 -7.45 0.44
CA GLY A 47 -10.15 -7.32 1.54
C GLY A 47 -8.74 -7.83 1.23
N LYS A 48 -8.46 -8.26 0.00
CA LYS A 48 -7.13 -8.69 -0.42
C LYS A 48 -6.23 -7.49 -0.74
N ILE A 49 -4.95 -7.60 -0.38
CA ILE A 49 -3.94 -6.59 -0.77
C ILE A 49 -3.12 -7.13 -1.93
N PHE A 50 -3.06 -6.36 -3.01
CA PHE A 50 -2.14 -6.57 -4.13
C PHE A 50 -1.01 -5.57 -4.06
N THR A 51 0.21 -5.99 -4.40
CA THR A 51 1.40 -5.13 -4.38
C THR A 51 2.09 -5.12 -5.73
N GLY A 52 2.78 -4.01 -6.01
CA GLY A 52 3.54 -3.82 -7.25
C GLY A 52 4.70 -2.85 -7.08
N CYS A 53 5.64 -2.87 -8.03
CA CYS A 53 6.77 -1.96 -8.08
C CYS A 53 7.15 -1.67 -9.53
N ASN A 54 7.89 -0.60 -9.77
CA ASN A 54 8.36 -0.27 -11.12
C ASN A 54 9.47 -1.22 -11.58
N ILE A 55 9.39 -1.59 -12.86
CA ILE A 55 10.36 -2.41 -13.58
C ILE A 55 10.75 -1.63 -14.83
N GLU A 56 12.02 -1.33 -14.99
CA GLU A 56 12.53 -0.63 -16.17
C GLU A 56 12.97 -1.62 -17.27
N ASN A 57 12.98 -1.16 -18.51
CA ASN A 57 13.38 -1.92 -19.70
C ASN A 57 14.70 -1.41 -20.25
#